data_AF-A0A645HHS0-F1
#
_entry.id   AF-A0A645HHS0-F1
#
_cell.length_a   1.000
_cell.length_b   1.000
_cell.length_c   1.000
_cell.angle_alpha   90.00
_cell.angle_beta   90.00
_cell.angle_gamma   90.00
#
_symmetry.space_group_name_H-M   'P 1'
#
loop_
_entity.id
_entity.type
_entity.pdbx_description
1 polymer ?
#
loop_
_entity_poly.entity_id
_entity_poly.type
_entity_poly.pdbx_seq_one_letter_code
_entity_poly.pdbx_strand_id
1 'polypeptide(L)'
;MQVGKLLGMGDVAAAGMVATLANNIPMFGLMKDMDERGKVLNVAFAVSAAFVFGDHLGFTAGVNKDMIFPMVAGKLVAGITAVILASFITPKNKIEEPAIEQPNVISE
;
A
#
# COMPACT_ATOMS: atom_id res chain seq x y z
N MET A 1 10.92 -5.52 2.70
CA MET A 1 9.88 -5.86 3.71
C MET A 1 9.21 -7.20 3.35
N GLN A 2 8.94 -8.10 4.32
CA GLN A 2 8.31 -9.41 4.06
C GLN A 2 6.86 -9.30 3.53
N VAL A 3 6.13 -8.25 3.92
CA VAL A 3 4.73 -7.99 3.50
C VAL A 3 4.63 -7.70 1.99
N GLY A 4 5.57 -6.94 1.43
CA GLY A 4 5.61 -6.65 0.00
C GLY A 4 5.76 -7.93 -0.83
N LYS A 5 6.70 -8.80 -0.44
CA LYS A 5 6.92 -10.11 -1.08
C LYS A 5 5.70 -11.03 -1.01
N LEU A 6 4.98 -11.04 0.11
CA LEU A 6 3.79 -11.87 0.29
C LEU A 6 2.62 -11.41 -0.60
N LEU A 7 2.47 -10.10 -0.80
CA LEU A 7 1.42 -9.51 -1.62
C LEU A 7 1.83 -9.33 -3.09
N GLY A 8 3.07 -9.65 -3.45
CA GLY A 8 3.63 -9.51 -4.79
C GLY A 8 3.89 -8.06 -5.21
N MET A 9 4.07 -7.15 -4.26
CA MET A 9 4.35 -5.73 -4.50
C MET A 9 5.78 -5.35 -4.06
N GLY A 10 6.29 -4.27 -4.61
CA GLY A 10 7.61 -3.72 -4.28
C GLY A 10 7.67 -3.11 -2.88
N ASP A 11 8.90 -2.80 -2.43
CA ASP A 11 9.12 -2.24 -1.08
C ASP A 11 8.53 -0.83 -0.91
N VAL A 12 8.52 -0.01 -1.96
CA VAL A 12 7.90 1.33 -1.94
C VAL A 12 6.38 1.21 -1.76
N ALA A 13 5.75 0.23 -2.41
CA ALA A 13 4.33 -0.03 -2.24
C ALA A 13 4.00 -0.51 -0.81
N ALA A 14 4.86 -1.34 -0.22
CA ALA A 14 4.71 -1.74 1.18
C ALA A 14 4.85 -0.53 2.15
N ALA A 15 5.78 0.39 1.87
CA ALA A 15 5.90 1.65 2.60
C ALA A 15 4.66 2.54 2.43
N GLY A 16 4.07 2.57 1.24
CA GLY A 16 2.80 3.24 0.95
C GLY A 16 1.64 2.76 1.81
N MET A 17 1.55 1.45 2.09
CA MET A 17 0.49 0.91 2.93
C MET A 17 0.65 1.38 4.38
N VAL A 18 1.89 1.49 4.87
CA VAL A 18 2.16 2.08 6.19
C VAL A 18 1.83 3.57 6.21
N ALA A 19 2.23 4.30 5.16
CA ALA A 19 1.92 5.72 5.01
C ALA A 19 0.41 5.98 5.04
N THR A 20 -0.37 5.17 4.33
CA THR A 20 -1.84 5.22 4.26
C THR A 20 -2.50 5.19 5.64
N LEU A 21 -1.98 4.39 6.58
CA LEU A 21 -2.52 4.30 7.95
C LEU A 21 -2.44 5.63 8.70
N ALA A 22 -1.41 6.43 8.41
CA ALA A 22 -1.28 7.79 8.90
C ALA A 22 -2.15 8.75 8.09
N ASN A 23 -1.91 8.84 6.77
CA ASN A 23 -2.64 9.70 5.85
C ASN A 23 -2.36 9.31 4.37
N ASN A 24 -3.28 9.63 3.46
CA ASN A 24 -3.07 9.42 2.03
C ASN A 24 -2.07 10.40 1.37
N ILE A 25 -1.85 11.58 1.93
CA ILE A 25 -0.94 12.60 1.37
C ILE A 25 0.50 12.05 1.21
N PRO A 26 1.15 11.48 2.26
CA PRO A 26 2.47 10.89 2.09
C PRO A 26 2.45 9.68 1.15
N MET A 27 1.39 8.86 1.19
CA MET A 27 1.27 7.70 0.30
C MET A 27 1.22 8.12 -1.18
N PHE A 28 0.47 9.17 -1.52
CA PHE A 28 0.41 9.68 -2.89
C PHE A 28 1.78 10.20 -3.36
N GLY A 29 2.60 10.76 -2.47
CA GLY A 29 3.98 11.13 -2.79
C GLY A 29 4.87 9.95 -3.18
N LEU A 30 4.60 8.76 -2.64
CA LEU A 30 5.30 7.51 -2.95
C LEU A 30 4.73 6.80 -4.20
N MET A 31 3.50 7.13 -4.62
CA MET A 31 2.75 6.37 -5.61
C MET A 31 3.38 6.36 -7.01
N LYS A 32 4.13 7.41 -7.35
CA LYS A 32 4.90 7.50 -8.61
C LYS A 32 6.03 6.45 -8.69
N ASP A 33 6.54 6.01 -7.54
CA ASP A 33 7.67 5.10 -7.41
C ASP A 33 7.21 3.66 -7.08
N MET A 34 5.89 3.41 -7.09
CA MET A 34 5.30 2.08 -6.87
C MET A 34 5.20 1.30 -8.18
N ASP A 35 5.28 -0.01 -8.08
CA ASP A 35 4.92 -0.93 -9.14
C ASP A 35 3.41 -0.94 -9.41
N GLU A 36 2.99 -1.34 -10.62
CA GLU A 36 1.58 -1.29 -11.06
C GLU A 36 0.64 -2.05 -10.11
N ARG A 37 1.01 -3.27 -9.71
CA ARG A 37 0.25 -4.01 -8.69
C ARG A 37 0.22 -3.27 -7.36
N GLY A 38 1.36 -2.77 -6.90
CA GLY A 38 1.51 -1.99 -5.69
C GLY A 38 0.60 -0.77 -5.65
N LYS A 39 0.44 -0.05 -6.77
CA LYS A 39 -0.49 1.08 -6.89
C LYS A 39 -1.93 0.65 -6.63
N VAL A 40 -2.39 -0.41 -7.30
CA VAL A 40 -3.77 -0.91 -7.14
C VAL A 40 -4.04 -1.36 -5.71
N LEU A 41 -3.10 -2.11 -5.11
CA LEU A 41 -3.24 -2.58 -3.73
C LEU A 41 -3.22 -1.43 -2.71
N ASN A 42 -2.37 -0.43 -2.91
CA ASN A 42 -2.34 0.76 -2.05
C ASN A 42 -3.63 1.57 -2.13
N VAL A 43 -4.15 1.82 -3.33
CA VAL A 43 -5.40 2.57 -3.50
C VAL A 43 -6.58 1.79 -2.89
N ALA A 44 -6.66 0.48 -3.10
CA ALA A 44 -7.69 -0.36 -2.49
C ALA A 44 -7.61 -0.32 -0.95
N PHE A 45 -6.41 -0.39 -0.39
CA PHE A 45 -6.19 -0.27 1.05
C PHE A 45 -6.59 1.12 1.57
N ALA A 46 -6.22 2.18 0.85
CA ALA A 46 -6.50 3.56 1.21
C ALA A 46 -7.98 3.91 1.29
N VAL A 47 -8.83 3.34 0.44
CA VAL A 47 -10.28 3.56 0.51
C VAL A 47 -10.86 3.15 1.87
N SER A 48 -10.33 2.08 2.47
CA SER A 48 -10.93 1.45 3.66
C SER A 48 -10.16 1.71 4.96
N ALA A 49 -8.83 1.73 4.92
CA ALA A 49 -7.96 1.83 6.10
C ALA A 49 -7.25 3.18 6.25
N ALA A 50 -7.44 4.13 5.34
CA ALA A 50 -6.78 5.43 5.48
C ALA A 50 -7.12 6.11 6.81
N PHE A 51 -6.14 6.82 7.36
CA PHE A 51 -6.28 7.65 8.56
C PHE A 51 -6.64 6.88 9.83
N VAL A 52 -6.48 5.54 9.85
CA VAL A 52 -6.74 4.70 11.04
C VAL A 52 -5.96 5.18 12.26
N PHE A 53 -4.70 5.58 12.07
CA PHE A 53 -3.84 6.06 13.16
C PHE A 53 -3.54 7.56 13.07
N GLY A 54 -4.18 8.27 12.15
CA GLY A 54 -4.04 9.71 11.97
C GLY A 54 -5.34 10.45 12.29
N ASP A 55 -5.83 11.17 11.30
CA ASP A 55 -6.92 12.15 11.46
C ASP A 55 -8.19 11.57 12.08
N HIS A 56 -8.58 10.34 11.69
CA HIS A 56 -9.81 9.72 12.19
C HIS A 56 -9.67 9.29 13.65
N LEU A 57 -8.49 8.79 14.05
CA LEU A 57 -8.19 8.49 15.45
C LEU A 57 -8.15 9.75 16.29
N GLY A 58 -7.48 10.80 15.81
CA GLY A 58 -7.39 12.08 16.50
C GLY A 58 -8.77 12.69 16.76
N PHE A 59 -9.65 12.70 15.75
CA PHE A 59 -11.04 13.14 15.89
C PHE A 59 -11.82 12.28 16.89
N THR A 60 -11.75 10.94 16.75
CA THR A 60 -12.50 10.01 17.61
C THR A 60 -12.06 10.12 19.07
N ALA A 61 -10.75 10.25 19.32
CA ALA A 61 -10.22 10.41 20.68
C ALA A 61 -10.64 11.73 21.35
N GLY A 62 -10.84 12.78 20.55
CA GLY A 62 -11.36 14.07 21.01
C GLY A 62 -12.87 14.05 21.29
N VAL A 63 -13.65 13.33 20.48
CA VAL A 63 -15.13 13.37 20.51
C VAL A 63 -15.73 12.25 21.35
N ASN A 64 -15.31 11.00 21.14
CA ASN A 64 -15.85 9.84 21.85
C ASN A 64 -14.81 8.71 21.91
N LYS A 65 -14.13 8.59 23.06
CA LYS A 65 -13.04 7.61 23.25
C LYS A 65 -13.51 6.16 23.20
N ASP A 66 -14.75 5.87 23.59
CA ASP A 66 -15.28 4.51 23.58
C ASP A 66 -15.44 3.97 22.15
N MET A 67 -15.50 4.88 21.17
CA MET A 67 -15.57 4.54 19.75
C MET A 67 -14.21 4.27 19.09
N ILE A 68 -13.09 4.47 19.79
CA ILE A 68 -11.74 4.27 19.21
C ILE A 68 -11.56 2.82 18.75
N PHE A 69 -11.80 1.86 19.64
CA PHE A 69 -11.61 0.44 19.34
C PHE A 69 -12.49 -0.04 18.17
N PRO A 70 -13.82 0.17 18.16
CA PRO A 70 -14.66 -0.26 17.04
C PRO A 70 -14.30 0.42 15.72
N MET A 71 -13.87 1.69 15.74
CA MET A 71 -13.40 2.40 14.55
C MET A 71 -12.13 1.76 13.98
N VAL A 72 -11.10 1.56 14.81
CA VAL A 72 -9.82 0.98 14.38
C VAL A 72 -10.03 -0.45 13.86
N ALA A 73 -10.77 -1.27 14.62
CA ALA A 73 -11.05 -2.65 14.23
C ALA A 73 -11.82 -2.72 12.91
N GLY A 74 -12.90 -1.93 12.77
CA GLY A 74 -13.71 -1.91 11.55
C GLY A 74 -12.92 -1.49 10.32
N LYS A 75 -12.13 -0.43 10.42
CA LYS A 75 -11.31 0.07 9.31
C LYS A 75 -10.18 -0.88 8.92
N LEU A 76 -9.48 -1.48 9.89
CA LEU A 76 -8.41 -2.44 9.61
C LEU A 76 -8.98 -3.70 8.95
N VAL A 77 -10.11 -4.23 9.45
CA VAL A 77 -10.79 -5.38 8.84
C VAL A 77 -11.22 -5.06 7.41
N ALA A 78 -11.82 -3.89 7.17
CA ALA A 78 -12.20 -3.45 5.83
C ALA A 78 -10.99 -3.29 4.90
N GLY A 79 -9.90 -2.67 5.37
CA GLY A 79 -8.66 -2.50 4.61
C GLY A 79 -8.00 -3.81 4.22
N ILE A 80 -7.86 -4.74 5.17
CA ILE A 80 -7.31 -6.07 4.90
C ILE A 80 -8.17 -6.80 3.87
N THR A 81 -9.51 -6.75 4.02
CA THR A 81 -10.44 -7.37 3.08
C THR A 81 -10.32 -6.77 1.67
N ALA A 82 -10.20 -5.44 1.57
CA ALA A 82 -10.00 -4.75 0.30
C ALA A 82 -8.69 -5.16 -0.39
N VAL A 83 -7.59 -5.29 0.37
CA VAL A 83 -6.30 -5.76 -0.16
C VAL A 83 -6.37 -7.21 -0.64
N ILE A 84 -7.06 -8.08 0.11
CA ILE A 84 -7.27 -9.48 -0.29
C ILE A 84 -8.04 -9.53 -1.61
N LEU A 85 -9.16 -8.82 -1.72
CA LEU A 85 -9.96 -8.75 -2.93
C LEU A 85 -9.17 -8.19 -4.12
N ALA A 86 -8.48 -7.06 -3.91
CA ALA A 86 -7.66 -6.44 -4.95
C ALA A 86 -6.50 -7.35 -5.38
N SER A 87 -5.94 -8.15 -4.46
CA SER A 87 -4.89 -9.12 -4.75
C SER A 87 -5.36 -10.27 -5.64
N PHE A 88 -6.65 -10.64 -5.57
CA PHE A 88 -7.27 -11.64 -6.45
C PHE A 88 -7.60 -11.08 -7.83
N ILE A 89 -8.04 -9.83 -7.91
CA ILE A 89 -8.46 -9.19 -9.18
C ILE A 89 -7.24 -8.73 -9.99
N THR A 90 -6.20 -8.25 -9.30
CA THR A 90 -5.02 -7.72 -9.96
C THR A 90 -4.07 -8.85 -10.31
N PRO A 91 -3.56 -8.97 -11.56
CA PRO A 91 -2.51 -9.92 -11.89
C PRO A 91 -1.22 -9.61 -11.10
N LYS A 92 -0.39 -10.63 -10.86
CA LYS A 92 0.95 -10.42 -10.29
C LYS A 92 1.82 -9.72 -11.33
N ASN A 93 2.69 -8.80 -10.92
CA ASN A 93 3.67 -8.22 -11.85
C ASN A 93 4.47 -9.36 -12.48
N LYS A 94 4.75 -9.24 -13.79
CA LYS A 94 5.78 -10.06 -14.40
C LYS A 94 7.09 -9.68 -13.71
N ILE A 95 7.83 -10.67 -13.21
CA ILE A 95 9.20 -10.43 -12.76
C ILE A 95 9.95 -9.96 -14.00
N GLU A 96 10.34 -8.69 -14.06
CA GLU A 96 11.25 -8.23 -15.10
C GLU A 96 12.57 -8.97 -14.88
N GLU A 97 12.89 -9.86 -15.81
CA GLU A 97 14.17 -10.53 -15.86
C GLU A 97 15.24 -9.44 -16.04
N PRO A 98 16.28 -9.39 -15.20
CA PRO A 98 17.25 -8.30 -15.24
C PRO A 98 17.83 -8.21 -16.65
N ALA A 99 17.77 -7.02 -17.24
CA ALA A 99 18.29 -6.77 -18.57
C ALA A 99 19.75 -7.24 -18.62
N ILE A 100 20.04 -8.22 -19.47
CA ILE A 100 21.40 -8.65 -19.75
C ILE A 100 22.07 -7.45 -20.41
N GLU A 101 22.96 -6.80 -19.67
CA GLU A 101 23.80 -5.72 -20.17
C GLU A 101 24.62 -6.28 -21.34
N GLN A 102 24.20 -5.96 -22.56
CA GLN A 102 24.94 -6.38 -23.75
C GLN A 102 26.31 -5.70 -23.69
N PRO A 103 27.42 -6.43 -23.69
CA PRO A 103 28.73 -5.83 -23.63
C PRO A 103 28.92 -4.92 -24.84
N ASN A 104 29.24 -3.65 -24.58
CA ASN A 104 29.53 -2.64 -25.58
C ASN A 104 30.41 -3.22 -26.69
N VAL A 105 29.86 -3.36 -27.89
CA VAL A 105 30.63 -3.63 -29.10
C VAL A 105 31.48 -2.38 -29.34
N ILE A 106 32.77 -2.50 -29.07
CA ILE A 106 33.78 -1.52 -29.43
C ILE A 106 33.73 -1.41 -30.96
N SER A 107 33.21 -0.30 -31.48
CA SER A 107 33.38 0.06 -32.88
C SER A 107 34.79 0.63 -33.05
N GLU A 108 35.59 -0.06 -33.87
CA GLU A 108 36.88 0.41 -34.42
C GLU A 108 36.76 1.75 -35.15
#